data_AF-A0A3L7RIR1-F1
#
_entry.id   AF-A0A3L7RIR1-F1
#
_cell.length_a   1.000
_cell.length_b   1.000
_cell.length_c   1.000
_cell.angle_alpha   90.00
_cell.angle_beta   90.00
_cell.angle_gamma   90.00
#
_symmetry.space_group_name_H-M   'P 1'
#
loop_
_entity.id
_entity.type
_entity.pdbx_description
1 polymer ?
#
loop_
_entity_poly.entity_id
_entity_poly.type
_entity_poly.pdbx_seq_one_letter_code
_entity_poly.pdbx_strand_id
1 'polypeptide(L)'
;MDQENQDITLAVLDSANAWIAESLDENTVLTIIALISEDPTNWQEALSVWPRYRSSAVCESTSELPFEEIEPAAVRESIEAAAGWVVIDFTRKRLSTGGDFEAIDRDAAFRLEQADDSDFTGHLSIHLPPWWELVSDTAPANLFQARQSPIPRPIVDREILYGDAFLTFVAKRALEVFHSDDWTKCVQGNTQRDRYALTVAAHKDWLMTPREDLGGRIPRQMLHGAIDWANKVTEGQQSRYENGGPMIAAPDDWQGYSTAPMGSQEMCIYFDFCREILGAGWEWLETEQGKQAANRGESAVTDLVAFLGEIKENWLTSPLEGGPSPNFVIECDRRRVPIGDGVHIEGIDAVATTSHQGDCDCPICALMADGMFGTSFSSIDGHHLELDDEFAFSMHESQEEWEDEQGSYQIFEATINAQESHRKETAKPDPLASVWTGIRDPRAIPGDPLGHLKMAFMVAEIVSVLQDRGNRQTEIKDLNYAFAVYRRAKPPEAKKAKKKFKRILERLAKSHPELVSRSADLQSYLDEAHRRPLPL
;
A
#
# COMPACT_ATOMS: atom_id res chain seq x y z
N MET A 1 20.07 17.17 -28.33
CA MET A 1 20.09 16.53 -29.67
C MET A 1 18.64 16.57 -30.06
N ASP A 2 18.28 17.51 -30.91
CA ASP A 2 16.89 17.87 -31.19
C ASP A 2 16.17 16.62 -31.73
N GLN A 3 15.36 15.97 -30.90
CA GLN A 3 14.34 15.04 -31.39
C GLN A 3 13.34 15.93 -32.14
N GLU A 4 13.35 15.84 -33.47
CA GLU A 4 12.24 16.35 -34.26
C GLU A 4 10.96 15.75 -33.67
N ASN A 5 10.03 16.60 -33.20
CA ASN A 5 8.71 16.19 -32.74
C ASN A 5 8.10 15.29 -33.81
N GLN A 6 8.13 13.97 -33.60
CA GLN A 6 7.49 13.03 -34.50
C GLN A 6 5.99 13.11 -34.24
N ASP A 7 5.25 13.56 -35.24
CA ASP A 7 3.79 13.55 -35.21
C ASP A 7 3.31 12.08 -35.19
N ILE A 8 2.66 11.69 -34.09
CA ILE A 8 2.15 10.34 -33.89
C ILE A 8 0.64 10.33 -34.16
N THR A 9 0.18 9.35 -34.93
CA THR A 9 -1.25 9.11 -35.11
C THR A 9 -1.78 8.18 -34.02
N LEU A 10 -2.79 8.62 -33.27
CA LEU A 10 -3.44 7.83 -32.23
C LEU A 10 -4.90 7.58 -32.57
N ALA A 11 -5.30 6.31 -32.59
CA ALA A 11 -6.70 5.91 -32.73
C ALA A 11 -7.23 5.23 -31.46
N VAL A 12 -8.47 5.53 -31.12
CA VAL A 12 -9.18 4.96 -29.97
C VAL A 12 -10.42 4.25 -30.48
N LEU A 13 -10.63 3.02 -30.04
CA LEU A 13 -11.74 2.16 -30.41
C LEU A 13 -12.53 1.77 -29.15
N ASP A 14 -13.85 1.92 -29.20
CA ASP A 14 -14.76 1.32 -28.23
C ASP A 14 -15.77 0.40 -28.92
N SER A 15 -16.84 0.00 -28.23
CA SER A 15 -17.82 -0.96 -28.76
C SER A 15 -18.68 -0.40 -29.90
N ALA A 16 -18.77 0.92 -30.04
CA ALA A 16 -19.70 1.60 -30.93
C ALA A 16 -19.02 2.58 -31.90
N ASN A 17 -17.91 3.19 -31.50
CA ASN A 17 -17.30 4.33 -32.15
C ASN A 17 -15.79 4.15 -32.29
N ALA A 18 -15.21 4.96 -33.17
CA ALA A 18 -13.77 5.13 -33.28
C ALA A 18 -13.43 6.62 -33.36
N TRP A 19 -12.31 7.00 -32.76
CA TRP A 19 -11.76 8.35 -32.82
C TRP A 19 -10.31 8.31 -33.27
N ILE A 20 -9.87 9.35 -33.96
CA ILE A 20 -8.49 9.47 -34.42
C ILE A 20 -7.96 10.88 -34.24
N ALA A 21 -6.66 10.99 -33.95
CA ALA A 21 -5.88 12.20 -33.98
C ALA A 21 -4.59 11.93 -34.77
N GLU A 22 -4.34 12.65 -35.86
CA GLU A 22 -3.29 12.31 -36.84
C GLU A 22 -1.92 12.97 -36.56
N SER A 23 -1.85 13.94 -35.65
CA SER A 23 -0.62 14.66 -35.29
C SER A 23 -0.68 15.02 -33.80
N LEU A 24 -0.30 14.06 -32.95
CA LEU A 24 -0.08 14.27 -31.54
C LEU A 24 1.41 14.25 -31.20
N ASP A 25 1.81 15.10 -30.28
CA ASP A 25 3.14 15.02 -29.67
C ASP A 25 3.24 13.82 -28.72
N GLU A 26 4.47 13.39 -28.47
CA GLU A 26 4.76 12.22 -27.64
C GLU A 26 4.23 12.35 -26.21
N ASN A 27 4.35 13.52 -25.56
CA ASN A 27 3.86 13.71 -24.19
C ASN A 27 2.35 13.52 -24.10
N THR A 28 1.60 14.02 -25.09
CA THR A 28 0.15 13.83 -25.18
C THR A 28 -0.19 12.35 -25.39
N VAL A 29 0.50 11.66 -26.31
CA VAL A 29 0.28 10.22 -26.56
C VAL A 29 0.56 9.39 -25.29
N LEU A 30 1.70 9.61 -24.63
CA LEU A 30 2.06 8.92 -23.39
C LEU A 30 1.02 9.17 -22.29
N THR A 31 0.55 10.41 -22.15
CA THR A 31 -0.49 10.75 -21.17
C THR A 31 -1.80 10.04 -21.46
N ILE A 32 -2.21 9.92 -22.73
CA ILE A 32 -3.42 9.17 -23.13
C ILE A 32 -3.26 7.68 -22.83
N ILE A 33 -2.08 7.10 -23.08
CA ILE A 33 -1.80 5.70 -22.74
C ILE A 33 -1.86 5.48 -21.23
N ALA A 34 -1.37 6.44 -20.43
CA ALA A 34 -1.44 6.37 -18.97
C ALA A 34 -2.87 6.30 -18.43
N LEU A 35 -3.88 6.85 -19.13
CA LEU A 35 -5.29 6.74 -18.73
C LEU A 35 -5.77 5.28 -18.64
N ILE A 36 -5.16 4.40 -19.44
CA ILE A 36 -5.47 2.96 -19.45
C ILE A 36 -5.06 2.29 -18.13
N SER A 37 -4.13 2.88 -17.38
CA SER A 37 -3.70 2.35 -16.08
C SER A 37 -4.82 2.26 -15.05
N GLU A 38 -5.95 2.95 -15.26
CA GLU A 38 -7.15 2.85 -14.41
C GLU A 38 -8.13 1.74 -14.87
N ASP A 39 -7.83 1.04 -15.97
CA ASP A 39 -8.71 0.04 -16.61
C ASP A 39 -10.09 0.55 -17.11
N PRO A 40 -10.19 1.72 -17.77
CA PRO A 40 -11.47 2.21 -18.30
C PRO A 40 -12.08 1.25 -19.33
N THR A 41 -13.41 1.16 -19.36
CA THR A 41 -14.17 0.29 -20.27
C THR A 41 -14.46 0.93 -21.63
N ASN A 42 -14.32 2.25 -21.73
CA ASN A 42 -14.59 3.04 -22.93
C ASN A 42 -13.81 4.36 -22.92
N TRP A 43 -13.89 5.10 -24.02
CA TRP A 43 -13.13 6.35 -24.18
C TRP A 43 -13.57 7.45 -23.23
N GLN A 44 -14.86 7.55 -22.92
CA GLN A 44 -15.38 8.58 -22.02
C GLN A 44 -14.88 8.37 -20.58
N GLU A 45 -14.81 7.13 -20.12
CA GLU A 45 -14.19 6.79 -18.83
C GLU A 45 -12.71 7.17 -18.83
N ALA A 46 -11.95 6.80 -19.86
CA ALA A 46 -10.53 7.18 -19.96
C ALA A 46 -10.32 8.70 -19.87
N LEU A 47 -11.12 9.50 -20.59
CA LEU A 47 -11.04 10.96 -20.52
C LEU A 47 -11.37 11.53 -19.14
N SER A 48 -12.24 10.87 -18.36
CA SER A 48 -12.61 11.34 -17.01
C SER A 48 -11.45 11.31 -16.02
N VAL A 49 -10.42 10.48 -16.27
CA VAL A 49 -9.19 10.41 -15.46
C VAL A 49 -8.04 11.22 -16.04
N TRP A 50 -8.26 12.02 -17.09
CA TRP A 50 -7.26 12.96 -17.60
C TRP A 50 -6.60 13.83 -16.51
N PRO A 51 -7.34 14.40 -15.53
CA PRO A 51 -6.74 15.17 -14.44
C PRO A 51 -5.73 14.39 -13.58
N ARG A 52 -5.90 13.07 -13.46
CA ARG A 52 -5.00 12.18 -12.69
C ARG A 52 -3.61 12.03 -13.33
N TYR A 53 -3.50 12.24 -14.64
CA TYR A 53 -2.27 11.97 -15.41
C TYR A 53 -1.67 13.21 -16.07
N ARG A 54 -2.48 14.19 -16.46
CA ARG A 54 -2.00 15.41 -17.14
C ARG A 54 -0.93 16.15 -16.35
N SER A 55 -0.04 16.84 -17.04
CA SER A 55 0.92 17.76 -16.44
C SER A 55 0.83 19.12 -17.16
N SER A 56 1.70 20.07 -16.81
CA SER A 56 1.88 21.31 -17.57
C SER A 56 2.42 21.10 -18.99
N ALA A 57 2.90 19.89 -19.33
CA ALA A 57 3.40 19.54 -20.65
C ALA A 57 2.30 19.27 -21.69
N VAL A 58 1.05 19.11 -21.26
CA VAL A 58 -0.09 18.74 -22.12
C VAL A 58 -1.28 19.68 -21.85
N CYS A 59 -2.31 19.61 -22.70
CA CYS A 59 -3.49 20.47 -22.57
C CYS A 59 -4.22 20.30 -21.22
N GLU A 60 -4.78 21.40 -20.72
CA GLU A 60 -5.49 21.40 -19.44
C GLU A 60 -6.82 20.64 -19.54
N SER A 61 -7.53 20.82 -20.67
CA SER A 61 -8.84 20.23 -20.94
C SER A 61 -8.78 19.17 -22.02
N THR A 62 -9.57 18.10 -21.86
CA THR A 62 -9.73 17.05 -22.87
C THR A 62 -10.42 17.55 -24.14
N SER A 63 -11.18 18.65 -24.06
CA SER A 63 -11.82 19.29 -25.23
C SER A 63 -10.83 19.90 -26.22
N GLU A 64 -9.57 20.06 -25.83
CA GLU A 64 -8.50 20.58 -26.69
C GLU A 64 -7.77 19.46 -27.44
N LEU A 65 -8.03 18.20 -27.10
CA LEU A 65 -7.47 17.06 -27.82
C LEU A 65 -8.08 17.00 -29.23
N PRO A 66 -7.27 16.91 -30.30
CA PRO A 66 -7.73 16.99 -31.69
C PRO A 66 -8.30 15.66 -32.19
N PHE A 67 -9.16 15.02 -31.39
CA PHE A 67 -9.83 13.78 -31.80
C PHE A 67 -11.05 14.07 -32.65
N GLU A 68 -11.11 13.41 -33.80
CA GLU A 68 -12.28 13.39 -34.67
C GLU A 68 -12.89 11.99 -34.66
N GLU A 69 -14.21 11.91 -34.57
CA GLU A 69 -14.95 10.65 -34.71
C GLU A 69 -14.89 10.19 -36.17
N ILE A 70 -14.55 8.92 -36.37
CA ILE A 70 -14.36 8.33 -37.69
C ILE A 70 -15.01 6.94 -37.75
N GLU A 71 -15.38 6.51 -38.95
CA GLU A 71 -15.84 5.14 -39.19
C GLU A 71 -14.73 4.13 -38.84
N PRO A 72 -15.01 3.05 -38.07
CA PRO A 72 -13.99 2.07 -37.67
C PRO A 72 -13.19 1.46 -38.83
N ALA A 73 -13.79 1.36 -40.02
CA ALA A 73 -13.12 0.86 -41.21
C ALA A 73 -12.03 1.81 -41.75
N ALA A 74 -12.18 3.12 -41.55
CA ALA A 74 -11.25 4.13 -42.02
C ALA A 74 -10.03 4.30 -41.11
N VAL A 75 -10.11 3.86 -39.84
CA VAL A 75 -8.97 3.84 -38.90
C VAL A 75 -7.76 3.12 -39.50
N ARG A 76 -7.97 1.99 -40.19
CA ARG A 76 -6.86 1.26 -40.83
C ARG A 76 -6.12 2.11 -41.85
N GLU A 77 -6.85 2.86 -42.67
CA GLU A 77 -6.28 3.65 -43.76
C GLU A 77 -5.39 4.78 -43.20
N SER A 78 -5.87 5.50 -42.18
CA SER A 78 -5.07 6.53 -41.51
C SER A 78 -3.83 5.93 -40.82
N ILE A 79 -3.97 4.79 -40.14
CA ILE A 79 -2.84 4.13 -39.48
C ILE A 79 -1.79 3.61 -40.48
N GLU A 80 -2.21 3.12 -41.66
CA GLU A 80 -1.30 2.69 -42.74
C GLU A 80 -0.51 3.85 -43.35
N ALA A 81 -1.04 5.07 -43.29
CA ALA A 81 -0.38 6.27 -43.79
C ALA A 81 0.56 6.94 -42.78
N ALA A 82 0.44 6.60 -41.49
CA ALA A 82 1.18 7.22 -40.40
C ALA A 82 2.64 6.70 -40.30
N ALA A 83 3.57 7.59 -39.94
CA ALA A 83 4.97 7.23 -39.71
C ALA A 83 5.13 6.44 -38.40
N GLY A 84 4.51 6.91 -37.31
CA GLY A 84 4.40 6.20 -36.04
C GLY A 84 2.95 6.29 -35.52
N TRP A 85 2.48 5.24 -34.87
CA TRP A 85 1.08 5.18 -34.45
C TRP A 85 0.81 4.33 -33.21
N VAL A 86 -0.33 4.62 -32.59
CA VAL A 86 -0.88 3.92 -31.43
C VAL A 86 -2.37 3.65 -31.64
N VAL A 87 -2.83 2.45 -31.30
CA VAL A 87 -4.25 2.08 -31.29
C VAL A 87 -4.63 1.54 -29.91
N ILE A 88 -5.63 2.16 -29.28
CA ILE A 88 -6.21 1.74 -28.00
C ILE A 88 -7.58 1.14 -28.27
N ASP A 89 -7.76 -0.15 -27.99
CA ASP A 89 -9.04 -0.84 -28.13
C ASP A 89 -9.58 -1.22 -26.75
N PHE A 90 -10.58 -0.47 -26.27
CA PHE A 90 -11.18 -0.71 -24.95
C PHE A 90 -12.02 -1.98 -24.90
N THR A 91 -12.69 -2.33 -26.00
CA THR A 91 -13.51 -3.55 -26.09
C THR A 91 -12.66 -4.80 -25.96
N ARG A 92 -11.49 -4.80 -26.60
CA ARG A 92 -10.53 -5.89 -26.56
C ARG A 92 -9.49 -5.71 -25.46
N LYS A 93 -9.51 -4.62 -24.69
CA LYS A 93 -8.46 -4.30 -23.70
C LYS A 93 -7.07 -4.51 -24.32
N ARG A 94 -6.79 -3.81 -25.41
CA ARG A 94 -5.55 -3.97 -26.18
C ARG A 94 -4.93 -2.61 -26.49
N LEU A 95 -3.63 -2.52 -26.29
CA LEU A 95 -2.78 -1.44 -26.78
C LEU A 95 -1.91 -1.99 -27.90
N SER A 96 -1.99 -1.39 -29.07
CA SER A 96 -1.16 -1.75 -30.22
C SER A 96 -0.32 -0.57 -30.66
N THR A 97 0.96 -0.80 -30.91
CA THR A 97 1.89 0.22 -31.40
C THR A 97 2.59 -0.27 -32.66
N GLY A 98 3.05 0.68 -33.49
CA GLY A 98 3.81 0.37 -34.69
C GLY A 98 4.31 1.60 -35.43
N GLY A 99 4.98 1.35 -36.56
CA GLY A 99 5.72 2.38 -37.28
C GLY A 99 6.97 2.79 -36.51
N ASP A 100 7.22 4.09 -36.43
CA ASP A 100 8.36 4.69 -35.73
C ASP A 100 8.08 4.98 -34.24
N PHE A 101 6.88 4.66 -33.72
CA PHE A 101 6.56 4.85 -32.30
C PHE A 101 7.18 3.75 -31.44
N GLU A 102 7.94 4.14 -30.41
CA GLU A 102 8.60 3.20 -29.50
C GLU A 102 7.57 2.41 -28.67
N ALA A 103 7.78 1.11 -28.56
CA ALA A 103 6.92 0.25 -27.75
C ALA A 103 7.02 0.62 -26.26
N ILE A 104 5.88 0.66 -25.59
CA ILE A 104 5.82 0.97 -24.16
C ILE A 104 5.68 -0.33 -23.37
N ASP A 105 6.50 -0.45 -22.34
CA ASP A 105 6.41 -1.53 -21.37
C ASP A 105 5.17 -1.40 -20.47
N ARG A 106 4.72 -2.52 -19.92
CA ARG A 106 3.55 -2.55 -19.02
C ARG A 106 3.71 -1.62 -17.82
N ASP A 107 4.93 -1.52 -17.30
CA ASP A 107 5.30 -0.69 -16.17
C ASP A 107 6.43 0.25 -16.61
N ALA A 108 6.13 1.53 -16.72
CA ALA A 108 7.07 2.54 -17.19
C ALA A 108 6.88 3.87 -16.45
N ALA A 109 7.97 4.62 -16.32
CA ALA A 109 7.95 5.95 -15.72
C ALA A 109 8.70 6.93 -16.63
N PHE A 110 8.06 8.06 -16.90
CA PHE A 110 8.54 9.08 -17.82
C PHE A 110 8.66 10.41 -17.09
N ARG A 111 9.59 11.25 -17.56
CA ARG A 111 9.64 12.66 -17.22
C ARG A 111 9.24 13.44 -18.46
N LEU A 112 8.03 13.98 -18.45
CA LEU A 112 7.51 14.81 -19.52
C LEU A 112 8.27 16.13 -19.57
N GLU A 113 8.65 16.55 -20.77
CA GLU A 113 9.32 17.83 -21.01
C GLU A 113 8.35 18.99 -20.74
N GLN A 114 8.75 19.95 -19.90
CA GLN A 114 7.88 21.05 -19.47
C GLN A 114 8.27 22.39 -20.10
N ALA A 115 7.31 23.32 -20.12
CA ALA A 115 7.60 24.74 -20.27
C ALA A 115 8.35 25.28 -19.04
N ASP A 116 9.30 26.19 -19.27
CA ASP A 116 10.39 26.65 -18.38
C ASP A 116 10.04 27.24 -16.98
N ASP A 117 8.82 27.09 -16.43
CA ASP A 117 8.39 27.86 -15.24
C ASP A 117 7.51 27.08 -14.21
N SER A 118 7.57 25.74 -14.19
CA SER A 118 6.74 24.91 -13.29
C SER A 118 7.56 24.20 -12.19
N ASP A 119 7.13 24.34 -10.93
CA ASP A 119 7.72 23.63 -9.77
C ASP A 119 7.35 22.13 -9.72
N PHE A 120 6.34 21.71 -10.49
CA PHE A 120 5.93 20.32 -10.62
C PHE A 120 6.92 19.59 -11.53
N THR A 121 7.56 18.51 -11.11
CA THR A 121 8.31 17.70 -12.09
C THR A 121 7.29 16.86 -12.86
N GLY A 122 7.27 16.93 -14.20
CA GLY A 122 6.27 16.29 -15.06
C GLY A 122 6.32 14.77 -15.05
N HIS A 123 6.20 14.14 -13.89
CA HIS A 123 6.32 12.71 -13.69
C HIS A 123 5.05 12.01 -14.16
N LEU A 124 5.21 11.04 -15.06
CA LEU A 124 4.14 10.21 -15.59
C LEU A 124 4.48 8.75 -15.35
N SER A 125 3.62 8.05 -14.60
CA SER A 125 3.72 6.60 -14.39
C SER A 125 2.66 5.88 -15.21
N ILE A 126 3.07 4.87 -15.95
CA ILE A 126 2.19 4.00 -16.75
C ILE A 126 2.28 2.59 -16.16
N HIS A 127 1.15 2.08 -15.69
CA HIS A 127 0.99 0.73 -15.11
C HIS A 127 -0.23 0.06 -15.71
N LEU A 128 -0.04 -0.71 -16.79
CA LEU A 128 -1.15 -1.28 -17.56
C LEU A 128 -1.66 -2.58 -16.92
N PRO A 129 -2.99 -2.75 -16.75
CA PRO A 129 -3.52 -3.92 -16.06
C PRO A 129 -3.17 -5.23 -16.77
N PRO A 130 -2.90 -6.34 -16.06
CA PRO A 130 -2.34 -7.57 -16.65
C PRO A 130 -3.25 -8.22 -17.72
N TRP A 131 -4.56 -7.96 -17.68
CA TRP A 131 -5.51 -8.43 -18.70
C TRP A 131 -5.49 -7.63 -20.02
N TRP A 132 -4.78 -6.49 -20.06
CA TRP A 132 -4.56 -5.74 -21.30
C TRP A 132 -3.49 -6.41 -22.17
N GLU A 133 -3.82 -6.67 -23.43
CA GLU A 133 -2.86 -7.16 -24.43
C GLU A 133 -1.98 -6.01 -24.93
N LEU A 134 -0.67 -6.20 -24.88
CA LEU A 134 0.32 -5.31 -25.49
C LEU A 134 0.79 -5.94 -26.79
N VAL A 135 0.59 -5.25 -27.90
CA VAL A 135 0.98 -5.74 -29.24
C VAL A 135 1.86 -4.70 -29.92
N SER A 136 3.16 -4.84 -29.73
CA SER A 136 4.18 -3.94 -30.27
C SER A 136 4.59 -4.33 -31.68
N ASP A 137 5.13 -3.37 -32.44
CA ASP A 137 5.64 -3.54 -33.82
C ASP A 137 4.64 -4.24 -34.76
N THR A 138 3.36 -3.95 -34.56
CA THR A 138 2.28 -4.64 -35.26
C THR A 138 2.13 -4.10 -36.67
N ALA A 139 1.97 -4.97 -37.68
CA ALA A 139 1.56 -4.50 -39.00
C ALA A 139 0.09 -4.03 -38.98
N PRO A 140 -0.28 -2.90 -39.62
CA PRO A 140 -1.66 -2.37 -39.60
C PRO A 140 -2.75 -3.39 -40.01
N ALA A 141 -2.40 -4.35 -40.88
CA ALA A 141 -3.28 -5.44 -41.29
C ALA A 141 -3.80 -6.28 -40.09
N ASN A 142 -3.05 -6.35 -38.99
CA ASN A 142 -3.34 -7.21 -37.84
C ASN A 142 -4.09 -6.51 -36.69
N LEU A 143 -4.31 -5.19 -36.76
CA LEU A 143 -4.92 -4.38 -35.68
C LEU A 143 -6.24 -4.92 -35.15
N PHE A 144 -7.11 -5.36 -36.06
CA PHE A 144 -8.48 -5.77 -35.75
C PHE A 144 -8.64 -7.29 -35.55
N GLN A 145 -7.53 -8.03 -35.41
CA GLN A 145 -7.61 -9.46 -35.12
C GLN A 145 -8.31 -9.69 -33.77
N ALA A 146 -9.19 -10.68 -33.71
CA ALA A 146 -9.83 -11.05 -32.45
C ALA A 146 -8.78 -11.50 -31.42
N ARG A 147 -9.07 -11.30 -30.13
CA ARG A 147 -8.28 -11.91 -29.07
C ARG A 147 -8.35 -13.42 -29.20
N GLN A 148 -7.24 -14.10 -28.90
CA GLN A 148 -7.19 -15.56 -28.88
C GLN A 148 -7.70 -16.13 -27.56
N SER A 149 -7.64 -15.33 -26.49
CA SER A 149 -8.11 -15.69 -25.15
C SER A 149 -9.14 -14.67 -24.64
N PRO A 150 -10.08 -15.11 -23.79
CA PRO A 150 -10.97 -14.19 -23.08
C PRO A 150 -10.16 -13.25 -22.18
N ILE A 151 -10.70 -12.06 -21.91
CA ILE A 151 -10.08 -11.09 -21.01
C ILE A 151 -10.10 -11.66 -19.58
N PRO A 152 -8.95 -11.96 -18.95
CA PRO A 152 -8.89 -12.59 -17.64
C PRO A 152 -8.96 -11.55 -16.51
N ARG A 153 -9.93 -10.62 -16.56
CA ARG A 153 -10.09 -9.59 -15.53
C ARG A 153 -10.70 -10.22 -14.26
N PRO A 154 -10.06 -10.10 -13.08
CA PRO A 154 -10.66 -10.54 -11.82
C PRO A 154 -11.97 -9.80 -11.54
N ILE A 155 -12.93 -10.49 -10.93
CA ILE A 155 -14.23 -9.94 -10.57
C ILE A 155 -14.45 -10.24 -9.10
N VAL A 156 -14.67 -9.21 -8.31
CA VAL A 156 -14.88 -9.29 -6.87
C VAL A 156 -16.36 -9.10 -6.57
N ASP A 157 -16.97 -10.05 -5.87
CA ASP A 157 -18.33 -9.90 -5.35
C ASP A 157 -18.29 -9.57 -3.85
N ARG A 158 -18.36 -8.27 -3.55
CA ARG A 158 -18.32 -7.76 -2.16
C ARG A 158 -19.60 -8.08 -1.40
N GLU A 159 -20.74 -8.27 -2.07
CA GLU A 159 -21.98 -8.69 -1.42
C GLU A 159 -21.87 -10.12 -0.89
N ILE A 160 -21.11 -10.98 -1.56
CA ILE A 160 -20.80 -12.33 -1.05
C ILE A 160 -19.76 -12.28 0.07
N LEU A 161 -18.67 -11.52 -0.12
CA LEU A 161 -17.55 -11.47 0.82
C LEU A 161 -17.92 -10.78 2.15
N TYR A 162 -18.65 -9.66 2.11
CA TYR A 162 -19.02 -8.87 3.30
C TYR A 162 -20.50 -8.98 3.68
N GLY A 163 -21.34 -9.62 2.87
CA GLY A 163 -22.78 -9.68 3.08
C GLY A 163 -23.29 -10.97 3.69
N ASP A 164 -24.58 -11.22 3.49
CA ASP A 164 -25.33 -12.28 4.15
C ASP A 164 -24.77 -13.68 3.88
N ALA A 165 -24.15 -13.90 2.72
CA ALA A 165 -23.54 -15.18 2.36
C ALA A 165 -22.41 -15.55 3.32
N PHE A 166 -21.53 -14.59 3.63
CA PHE A 166 -20.45 -14.75 4.61
C PHE A 166 -20.98 -14.84 6.03
N LEU A 167 -21.86 -13.92 6.45
CA LEU A 167 -22.39 -13.89 7.81
C LEU A 167 -23.16 -15.19 8.15
N THR A 168 -23.94 -15.70 7.19
CA THR A 168 -24.66 -16.98 7.33
C THR A 168 -23.70 -18.17 7.44
N PHE A 169 -22.61 -18.15 6.66
CA PHE A 169 -21.58 -19.18 6.77
C PHE A 169 -20.95 -19.16 8.18
N VAL A 170 -20.51 -17.99 8.64
CA VAL A 170 -19.89 -17.84 9.97
C VAL A 170 -20.85 -18.30 11.06
N ALA A 171 -22.11 -17.87 11.02
CA ALA A 171 -23.10 -18.25 12.03
C ALA A 171 -23.32 -19.76 12.09
N LYS A 172 -23.47 -20.42 10.94
CA LYS A 172 -23.61 -21.89 10.86
C LYS A 172 -22.37 -22.59 11.39
N ARG A 173 -21.19 -22.18 10.90
CA ARG A 173 -19.91 -22.78 11.30
C ARG A 173 -19.66 -22.61 12.80
N ALA A 174 -19.99 -21.45 13.35
CA ALA A 174 -19.81 -21.16 14.75
C ALA A 174 -20.71 -22.04 15.64
N LEU A 175 -21.98 -22.21 15.26
CA LEU A 175 -22.91 -23.09 15.96
C LEU A 175 -22.50 -24.57 15.85
N GLU A 176 -22.02 -25.02 14.69
CA GLU A 176 -21.48 -26.38 14.52
C GLU A 176 -20.29 -26.63 15.45
N VAL A 177 -19.34 -25.69 15.49
CA VAL A 177 -18.18 -25.76 16.39
C VAL A 177 -18.62 -25.72 17.85
N PHE A 178 -19.57 -24.87 18.23
CA PHE A 178 -20.10 -24.80 19.58
C PHE A 178 -20.62 -26.15 20.11
N HIS A 179 -21.25 -26.94 19.23
CA HIS A 179 -21.79 -28.26 19.55
C HIS A 179 -20.76 -29.39 19.47
N SER A 180 -19.50 -29.08 19.16
CA SER A 180 -18.41 -30.05 19.02
C SER A 180 -17.63 -30.29 20.32
N ASP A 181 -16.93 -31.42 20.37
CA ASP A 181 -15.98 -31.72 21.45
C ASP A 181 -14.82 -30.72 21.51
N ASP A 182 -14.44 -30.11 20.38
CA ASP A 182 -13.31 -29.19 20.30
C ASP A 182 -13.60 -27.85 20.97
N TRP A 183 -14.84 -27.35 20.87
CA TRP A 183 -15.29 -26.22 21.67
C TRP A 183 -15.26 -26.52 23.17
N THR A 184 -15.73 -27.71 23.56
CA THR A 184 -15.72 -28.14 24.97
C THR A 184 -14.29 -28.18 25.55
N LYS A 185 -13.33 -28.71 24.78
CA LYS A 185 -11.91 -28.71 25.16
C LYS A 185 -11.34 -27.29 25.24
N CYS A 186 -11.67 -26.44 24.27
CA CYS A 186 -11.21 -25.05 24.22
C CYS A 186 -11.65 -24.24 25.45
N VAL A 187 -12.94 -24.31 25.81
CA VAL A 187 -13.49 -23.61 26.98
C VAL A 187 -12.90 -24.15 28.29
N GLN A 188 -12.59 -25.45 28.37
CA GLN A 188 -11.96 -26.06 29.54
C GLN A 188 -10.46 -25.72 29.67
N GLY A 189 -9.76 -25.55 28.55
CA GLY A 189 -8.33 -25.21 28.50
C GLY A 189 -8.04 -23.76 28.88
N ASN A 190 -9.02 -22.85 28.70
CA ASN A 190 -8.91 -21.40 28.96
C ASN A 190 -7.66 -20.75 28.33
N THR A 191 -7.19 -21.27 27.19
CA THR A 191 -6.08 -20.67 26.46
C THR A 191 -6.60 -19.93 25.22
N GLN A 192 -6.21 -18.66 25.08
CA GLN A 192 -6.45 -17.84 23.90
C GLN A 192 -5.99 -18.54 22.60
N ARG A 193 -4.98 -19.40 22.72
CA ARG A 193 -4.40 -20.19 21.64
C ARG A 193 -5.36 -21.23 21.06
N ASP A 194 -6.18 -21.87 21.90
CA ASP A 194 -7.13 -22.89 21.42
C ASP A 194 -8.27 -22.26 20.60
N ARG A 195 -8.71 -21.05 20.98
CA ARG A 195 -9.70 -20.29 20.19
C ARG A 195 -9.14 -19.84 18.86
N TYR A 196 -7.87 -19.41 18.86
CA TYR A 196 -7.20 -18.99 17.65
C TYR A 196 -7.19 -20.09 16.59
N ALA A 197 -6.88 -21.34 16.97
CA ALA A 197 -6.91 -22.48 16.05
C ALA A 197 -8.31 -22.73 15.43
N LEU A 198 -9.39 -22.56 16.21
CA LEU A 198 -10.75 -22.67 15.69
C LEU A 198 -11.07 -21.55 14.68
N THR A 199 -10.64 -20.32 14.97
CA THR A 199 -10.76 -19.19 14.05
C THR A 199 -9.99 -19.44 12.76
N VAL A 200 -8.75 -19.92 12.84
CA VAL A 200 -7.91 -20.32 11.69
C VAL A 200 -8.64 -21.34 10.82
N ALA A 201 -9.12 -22.43 11.40
CA ALA A 201 -9.83 -23.48 10.67
C ALA A 201 -11.10 -22.96 9.99
N ALA A 202 -11.96 -22.22 10.71
CA ALA A 202 -13.21 -21.72 10.15
C ALA A 202 -13.00 -20.72 9.01
N HIS A 203 -11.98 -19.87 9.11
CA HIS A 203 -11.64 -18.92 8.04
C HIS A 203 -11.06 -19.64 6.81
N LYS A 204 -10.17 -20.62 7.03
CA LYS A 204 -9.64 -21.45 5.93
C LYS A 204 -10.78 -22.17 5.19
N ASP A 205 -11.73 -22.74 5.94
CA ASP A 205 -12.90 -23.39 5.37
C ASP A 205 -13.70 -22.41 4.49
N TRP A 206 -13.91 -21.18 4.95
CA TRP A 206 -14.58 -20.15 4.14
C TRP A 206 -13.85 -19.89 2.82
N LEU A 207 -12.54 -19.63 2.88
CA LEU A 207 -11.76 -19.20 1.73
C LEU A 207 -11.49 -20.30 0.71
N MET A 208 -11.38 -21.55 1.16
CA MET A 208 -10.91 -22.68 0.36
C MET A 208 -12.01 -23.68 -0.03
N THR A 209 -13.24 -23.49 0.45
CA THR A 209 -14.36 -24.38 0.09
C THR A 209 -15.10 -23.87 -1.15
N PRO A 210 -15.26 -24.69 -2.20
CA PRO A 210 -16.07 -24.35 -3.37
C PRO A 210 -17.51 -24.00 -3.00
N ARG A 211 -18.06 -22.94 -3.58
CA ARG A 211 -19.43 -22.51 -3.32
C ARG A 211 -20.30 -22.48 -4.57
N GLU A 212 -21.55 -22.88 -4.42
CA GLU A 212 -22.53 -22.92 -5.52
C GLU A 212 -22.89 -21.50 -6.02
N ASP A 213 -23.04 -20.54 -5.12
CA ASP A 213 -23.30 -19.12 -5.44
C ASP A 213 -22.15 -18.45 -6.22
N LEU A 214 -20.95 -19.03 -6.16
CA LEU A 214 -19.78 -18.63 -6.94
C LEU A 214 -19.53 -19.49 -8.19
N GLY A 215 -20.48 -20.36 -8.56
CA GLY A 215 -20.34 -21.28 -9.70
C GLY A 215 -19.30 -22.38 -9.49
N GLY A 216 -19.09 -22.81 -8.24
CA GLY A 216 -18.09 -23.80 -7.86
C GLY A 216 -16.69 -23.24 -7.60
N ARG A 217 -16.52 -21.91 -7.64
CA ARG A 217 -15.28 -21.23 -7.26
C ARG A 217 -15.16 -21.10 -5.74
N ILE A 218 -13.94 -20.84 -5.28
CA ILE A 218 -13.65 -20.58 -3.86
C ILE A 218 -13.54 -19.07 -3.63
N PRO A 219 -13.96 -18.52 -2.47
CA PRO A 219 -13.88 -17.08 -2.20
C PRO A 219 -12.49 -16.49 -2.37
N ARG A 220 -11.42 -17.24 -2.04
CA ARG A 220 -10.03 -16.78 -2.21
C ARG A 220 -9.72 -16.36 -3.65
N GLN A 221 -10.29 -17.01 -4.65
CA GLN A 221 -10.03 -16.69 -6.06
C GLN A 221 -10.51 -15.29 -6.46
N MET A 222 -11.35 -14.62 -5.66
CA MET A 222 -11.75 -13.23 -5.91
C MET A 222 -10.74 -12.22 -5.35
N LEU A 223 -9.85 -12.62 -4.44
CA LEU A 223 -8.98 -11.69 -3.71
C LEU A 223 -7.70 -11.31 -4.46
N HIS A 224 -7.33 -12.08 -5.50
CA HIS A 224 -6.05 -11.96 -6.21
C HIS A 224 -6.20 -11.57 -7.69
N GLY A 225 -5.09 -11.55 -8.44
CA GLY A 225 -5.03 -11.29 -9.89
C GLY A 225 -4.85 -9.83 -10.28
N ALA A 226 -4.91 -8.90 -9.32
CA ALA A 226 -4.77 -7.47 -9.57
C ALA A 226 -3.88 -6.71 -8.56
N ILE A 227 -3.40 -7.38 -7.51
CA ILE A 227 -2.72 -6.76 -6.37
C ILE A 227 -1.50 -5.94 -6.81
N ASP A 228 -0.59 -6.55 -7.58
CA ASP A 228 0.63 -5.87 -8.02
C ASP A 228 0.34 -4.65 -8.90
N TRP A 229 -0.62 -4.77 -9.81
CA TRP A 229 -1.03 -3.64 -10.66
C TRP A 229 -1.67 -2.53 -9.82
N ALA A 230 -2.61 -2.88 -8.93
CA ALA A 230 -3.27 -1.95 -8.04
C ALA A 230 -2.28 -1.14 -7.18
N ASN A 231 -1.27 -1.82 -6.64
CA ASN A 231 -0.23 -1.21 -5.82
C ASN A 231 0.60 -0.23 -6.65
N LYS A 232 1.05 -0.63 -7.84
CA LYS A 232 1.82 0.25 -8.73
C LYS A 232 1.05 1.50 -9.18
N VAL A 233 -0.24 1.37 -9.50
CA VAL A 233 -1.08 2.55 -9.84
C VAL A 233 -1.17 3.50 -8.64
N THR A 234 -1.40 2.96 -7.44
CA THR A 234 -1.45 3.72 -6.19
C THR A 234 -0.11 4.40 -5.88
N GLU A 235 1.01 3.70 -6.04
CA GLU A 235 2.37 4.24 -5.90
C GLU A 235 2.67 5.34 -6.93
N GLY A 236 2.17 5.19 -8.16
CA GLY A 236 2.25 6.23 -9.19
C GLY A 236 1.57 7.54 -8.77
N GLN A 237 0.37 7.44 -8.15
CA GLN A 237 -0.32 8.61 -7.58
C GLN A 237 0.41 9.20 -6.36
N GLN A 238 0.99 8.34 -5.50
CA GLN A 238 1.84 8.81 -4.40
C GLN A 238 3.04 9.61 -4.94
N SER A 239 3.77 9.05 -5.91
CA SER A 239 4.92 9.69 -6.52
C SER A 239 4.55 11.02 -7.18
N ARG A 240 3.43 11.06 -7.91
CA ARG A 240 2.90 12.31 -8.50
C ARG A 240 2.65 13.38 -7.44
N TYR A 241 2.03 13.01 -6.32
CA TYR A 241 1.77 13.94 -5.21
C TYR A 241 3.06 14.45 -4.55
N GLU A 242 4.01 13.55 -4.30
CA GLU A 242 5.33 13.92 -3.76
C GLU A 242 6.11 14.85 -4.68
N ASN A 243 5.83 14.81 -5.99
CA ASN A 243 6.37 15.73 -7.00
C ASN A 243 5.58 17.04 -7.18
N GLY A 244 4.59 17.30 -6.32
CA GLY A 244 3.81 18.55 -6.28
C GLY A 244 2.49 18.52 -7.06
N GLY A 245 2.09 17.37 -7.60
CA GLY A 245 0.81 17.20 -8.28
C GLY A 245 -0.36 17.01 -7.30
N PRO A 246 -1.62 17.19 -7.74
CA PRO A 246 -2.78 16.87 -6.92
C PRO A 246 -2.96 15.36 -6.78
N MET A 247 -3.56 14.94 -5.67
CA MET A 247 -4.05 13.59 -5.47
C MET A 247 -5.53 13.55 -5.83
N ILE A 248 -5.88 12.81 -6.87
CA ILE A 248 -7.24 12.77 -7.42
C ILE A 248 -7.65 11.31 -7.46
N ALA A 249 -8.81 10.94 -6.91
CA ALA A 249 -9.31 9.58 -6.86
C ALA A 249 -9.96 9.11 -8.18
N ALA A 250 -9.85 7.82 -8.51
CA ALA A 250 -10.47 7.28 -9.71
C ALA A 250 -12.00 7.34 -9.56
N PRO A 251 -12.81 7.58 -10.60
CA PRO A 251 -14.25 7.76 -10.41
C PRO A 251 -14.95 6.49 -9.88
N ASP A 252 -16.00 6.68 -9.08
CA ASP A 252 -16.80 5.63 -8.46
C ASP A 252 -18.09 5.31 -9.24
N ASP A 253 -18.36 6.06 -10.31
CA ASP A 253 -19.50 5.91 -11.20
C ASP A 253 -19.21 5.11 -12.47
N TRP A 254 -17.98 4.58 -12.60
CA TRP A 254 -17.55 3.77 -13.74
C TRP A 254 -18.25 2.42 -13.82
N GLN A 255 -18.38 1.93 -15.05
CA GLN A 255 -18.90 0.59 -15.32
C GLN A 255 -17.98 -0.46 -14.71
N GLY A 256 -18.50 -1.21 -13.73
CA GLY A 256 -17.76 -2.27 -13.06
C GLY A 256 -16.96 -1.81 -11.84
N TYR A 257 -17.17 -0.57 -11.35
CA TYR A 257 -16.62 -0.13 -10.07
C TYR A 257 -17.03 -1.05 -8.90
N SER A 258 -18.30 -1.47 -8.85
CA SER A 258 -18.81 -2.38 -7.80
C SER A 258 -18.10 -3.74 -7.77
N THR A 259 -17.65 -4.22 -8.92
CA THR A 259 -16.95 -5.51 -9.08
C THR A 259 -15.46 -5.36 -9.37
N ALA A 260 -14.90 -4.16 -9.14
CA ALA A 260 -13.51 -3.87 -9.41
C ALA A 260 -12.56 -4.79 -8.60
N PRO A 261 -11.43 -5.21 -9.19
CA PRO A 261 -10.44 -6.05 -8.52
C PRO A 261 -9.89 -5.42 -7.22
N MET A 262 -9.67 -6.25 -6.19
CA MET A 262 -9.05 -5.84 -4.92
C MET A 262 -7.57 -5.50 -5.11
N GLY A 263 -7.07 -4.49 -4.40
CA GLY A 263 -5.65 -4.30 -4.15
C GLY A 263 -5.22 -5.00 -2.85
N SER A 264 -3.94 -4.85 -2.46
CA SER A 264 -3.43 -5.53 -1.27
C SER A 264 -4.08 -5.06 0.01
N GLN A 265 -4.42 -3.77 0.12
CA GLN A 265 -4.93 -3.20 1.36
C GLN A 265 -6.37 -3.66 1.63
N GLU A 266 -7.24 -3.64 0.61
CA GLU A 266 -8.60 -4.18 0.75
C GLU A 266 -8.56 -5.67 1.08
N MET A 267 -7.64 -6.42 0.46
CA MET A 267 -7.45 -7.84 0.78
C MET A 267 -7.06 -8.04 2.25
N CYS A 268 -6.07 -7.31 2.77
CA CYS A 268 -5.67 -7.41 4.18
C CYS A 268 -6.83 -7.09 5.14
N ILE A 269 -7.54 -6.00 4.85
CA ILE A 269 -8.75 -5.60 5.59
C ILE A 269 -9.80 -6.71 5.55
N TYR A 270 -9.95 -7.41 4.42
CA TYR A 270 -10.89 -8.52 4.33
C TYR A 270 -10.52 -9.72 5.21
N PHE A 271 -9.23 -10.06 5.33
CA PHE A 271 -8.80 -11.10 6.27
C PHE A 271 -9.10 -10.70 7.71
N ASP A 272 -8.76 -9.46 8.10
CA ASP A 272 -9.02 -8.94 9.44
C ASP A 272 -10.51 -8.91 9.76
N PHE A 273 -11.32 -8.49 8.79
CA PHE A 273 -12.78 -8.54 8.87
C PHE A 273 -13.27 -9.96 9.19
N CYS A 274 -12.77 -10.96 8.46
CA CYS A 274 -13.18 -12.34 8.69
C CYS A 274 -12.82 -12.81 10.12
N ARG A 275 -11.63 -12.44 10.61
CA ARG A 275 -11.17 -12.76 11.97
C ARG A 275 -12.02 -12.08 13.03
N GLU A 276 -12.36 -10.81 12.84
CA GLU A 276 -13.20 -10.04 13.76
C GLU A 276 -14.61 -10.66 13.86
N ILE A 277 -15.25 -10.96 12.73
CA ILE A 277 -16.61 -11.53 12.70
C ILE A 277 -16.64 -12.93 13.32
N LEU A 278 -15.63 -13.77 13.04
CA LEU A 278 -15.49 -15.07 13.70
C LEU A 278 -15.30 -14.90 15.22
N GLY A 279 -14.41 -13.99 15.63
CA GLY A 279 -14.16 -13.66 17.03
C GLY A 279 -15.43 -13.25 17.77
N ALA A 280 -16.18 -12.31 17.22
CA ALA A 280 -17.45 -11.86 17.76
C ALA A 280 -18.49 -12.99 17.84
N GLY A 281 -18.50 -13.91 16.86
CA GLY A 281 -19.34 -15.11 16.90
C GLY A 281 -19.01 -16.01 18.10
N TRP A 282 -17.72 -16.22 18.37
CA TRP A 282 -17.28 -16.97 19.56
C TRP A 282 -17.70 -16.28 20.85
N GLU A 283 -17.48 -14.97 20.95
CA GLU A 283 -17.85 -14.19 22.14
C GLU A 283 -19.35 -14.24 22.41
N TRP A 284 -20.18 -14.10 21.37
CA TRP A 284 -21.63 -14.22 21.50
C TRP A 284 -22.03 -15.57 22.08
N LEU A 285 -21.44 -16.67 21.60
CA LEU A 285 -21.69 -18.03 22.09
C LEU A 285 -21.25 -18.26 23.54
N GLU A 286 -20.39 -17.40 24.09
CA GLU A 286 -20.00 -17.46 25.51
C GLU A 286 -20.98 -16.72 26.43
N THR A 287 -21.77 -15.80 25.87
CA THR A 287 -22.82 -15.12 26.62
C THR A 287 -23.93 -16.09 27.01
N GLU A 288 -24.61 -15.81 28.13
CA GLU A 288 -25.75 -16.64 28.56
C GLU A 288 -26.89 -16.62 27.53
N GLN A 289 -27.09 -15.49 26.84
CA GLN A 289 -28.07 -15.38 25.77
C GLN A 289 -27.69 -16.26 24.57
N GLY A 290 -26.43 -16.22 24.13
CA GLY A 290 -25.93 -17.03 23.02
C GLY A 290 -25.98 -18.53 23.31
N LYS A 291 -25.56 -18.96 24.51
CA LYS A 291 -25.68 -20.37 24.94
C LYS A 291 -27.13 -20.88 24.91
N GLN A 292 -28.08 -20.05 25.36
CA GLN A 292 -29.50 -20.40 25.32
C GLN A 292 -30.06 -20.41 23.89
N ALA A 293 -29.58 -19.51 23.04
CA ALA A 293 -29.98 -19.41 21.64
C ALA A 293 -29.43 -20.54 20.77
N ALA A 294 -28.21 -21.02 21.04
CA ALA A 294 -27.50 -21.99 20.21
C ALA A 294 -28.23 -23.32 19.98
N ASN A 295 -29.20 -23.66 20.85
CA ASN A 295 -30.00 -24.89 20.76
C ASN A 295 -31.31 -24.73 19.96
N ARG A 296 -31.59 -23.55 19.39
CA ARG A 296 -32.87 -23.26 18.69
C ARG A 296 -32.85 -23.52 17.17
N GLY A 297 -31.88 -24.30 16.66
CA GLY A 297 -31.78 -24.68 15.25
C GLY A 297 -31.64 -23.46 14.32
N GLU A 298 -32.42 -23.41 13.23
CA GLU A 298 -32.35 -22.31 12.24
C GLU A 298 -32.54 -20.91 12.84
N SER A 299 -33.38 -20.78 13.86
CA SER A 299 -33.55 -19.47 14.53
C SER A 299 -32.29 -18.98 15.23
N ALA A 300 -31.41 -19.89 15.67
CA ALA A 300 -30.11 -19.52 16.23
C ALA A 300 -29.19 -18.92 15.16
N VAL A 301 -29.26 -19.44 13.93
CA VAL A 301 -28.51 -18.89 12.79
C VAL A 301 -28.99 -17.48 12.49
N THR A 302 -30.31 -17.26 12.41
CA THR A 302 -30.87 -15.93 12.15
C THR A 302 -30.51 -14.92 13.25
N ASP A 303 -30.63 -15.31 14.53
CA ASP A 303 -30.27 -14.45 15.67
C ASP A 303 -28.78 -14.06 15.61
N LEU A 304 -27.89 -15.01 15.29
CA LEU A 304 -26.46 -14.76 15.20
C LEU A 304 -26.08 -13.94 13.96
N VAL A 305 -26.71 -14.17 12.80
CA VAL A 305 -26.49 -13.35 11.60
C VAL A 305 -26.86 -11.88 11.86
N ALA A 306 -27.98 -11.63 12.54
CA ALA A 306 -28.38 -10.27 12.89
C ALA A 306 -27.35 -9.59 13.80
N PHE A 307 -26.87 -10.29 14.84
CA PHE A 307 -25.80 -9.79 15.71
C PHE A 307 -24.51 -9.49 14.94
N LEU A 308 -24.04 -10.42 14.10
CA LEU A 308 -22.81 -10.23 13.32
C LEU A 308 -22.96 -9.10 12.29
N GLY A 309 -24.16 -8.86 11.77
CA GLY A 309 -24.47 -7.71 10.92
C GLY A 309 -24.21 -6.39 11.64
N GLU A 310 -24.63 -6.25 12.90
CA GLU A 310 -24.32 -5.06 13.71
C GLU A 310 -22.82 -4.89 13.97
N ILE A 311 -22.11 -6.00 14.26
CA ILE A 311 -20.65 -5.98 14.45
C ILE A 311 -19.94 -5.55 13.17
N LYS A 312 -20.35 -6.07 12.01
CA LYS A 312 -19.80 -5.68 10.70
C LYS A 312 -19.91 -4.17 10.49
N GLU A 313 -21.11 -3.59 10.63
CA GLU A 313 -21.31 -2.16 10.39
C GLU A 313 -20.48 -1.30 11.35
N ASN A 314 -20.41 -1.70 12.62
CA ASN A 314 -19.59 -1.01 13.61
C ASN A 314 -18.10 -1.10 13.26
N TRP A 315 -17.60 -2.28 12.87
CA TRP A 315 -16.20 -2.48 12.54
C TRP A 315 -15.80 -1.69 11.28
N LEU A 316 -16.60 -1.77 10.21
CA LEU A 316 -16.33 -1.08 8.94
C LEU A 316 -16.27 0.45 9.08
N THR A 317 -16.99 1.01 10.05
CA THR A 317 -17.09 2.46 10.26
C THR A 317 -16.16 2.98 11.37
N SER A 318 -15.67 2.11 12.26
CA SER A 318 -14.80 2.51 13.37
C SER A 318 -13.34 2.67 12.92
N PRO A 319 -12.62 3.69 13.41
CA PRO A 319 -11.18 3.84 13.18
C PRO A 319 -10.36 2.63 13.67
N LEU A 320 -9.40 2.15 12.87
CA LEU A 320 -8.46 1.09 13.24
C LEU A 320 -7.33 1.65 14.10
N GLU A 321 -7.25 1.32 15.39
CA GLU A 321 -6.13 1.68 16.30
C GLU A 321 -5.59 3.13 16.16
N GLY A 322 -6.47 4.11 15.94
CA GLY A 322 -6.08 5.52 15.75
C GLY A 322 -5.71 5.92 14.30
N GLY A 323 -5.91 5.02 13.35
CA GLY A 323 -5.84 5.23 11.90
C GLY A 323 -7.23 5.34 11.24
N PRO A 324 -7.32 5.19 9.91
CA PRO A 324 -8.59 5.29 9.17
C PRO A 324 -9.55 4.14 9.50
N SER A 325 -10.83 4.30 9.16
CA SER A 325 -11.80 3.20 9.21
C SER A 325 -11.59 2.22 8.04
N PRO A 326 -11.98 0.95 8.18
CA PRO A 326 -11.88 -0.03 7.09
C PRO A 326 -12.59 0.43 5.81
N ASN A 327 -13.76 1.07 5.90
CA ASN A 327 -14.44 1.61 4.73
C ASN A 327 -13.60 2.65 3.97
N PHE A 328 -12.86 3.50 4.69
CA PHE A 328 -11.97 4.47 4.07
C PHE A 328 -10.79 3.78 3.37
N VAL A 329 -10.20 2.76 4.00
CA VAL A 329 -9.11 1.96 3.40
C VAL A 329 -9.58 1.29 2.12
N ILE A 330 -10.74 0.61 2.16
CA ILE A 330 -11.36 -0.05 1.00
C ILE A 330 -11.62 0.96 -0.12
N GLU A 331 -12.13 2.15 0.22
CA GLU A 331 -12.41 3.20 -0.75
C GLU A 331 -11.14 3.71 -1.44
N CYS A 332 -10.08 3.99 -0.67
CA CYS A 332 -8.79 4.41 -1.22
C CYS A 332 -8.17 3.34 -2.13
N ASP A 333 -8.20 2.08 -1.71
CA ASP A 333 -7.64 0.96 -2.48
C ASP A 333 -8.41 0.74 -3.81
N ARG A 334 -9.74 0.83 -3.77
CA ARG A 334 -10.60 0.75 -4.97
C ARG A 334 -10.42 1.93 -5.92
N ARG A 335 -10.18 3.13 -5.37
CA ARG A 335 -9.97 4.36 -6.14
C ARG A 335 -8.51 4.67 -6.45
N ARG A 336 -7.64 3.68 -6.19
CA ARG A 336 -6.21 3.67 -6.55
C ARG A 336 -5.49 4.92 -6.07
N VAL A 337 -5.65 5.25 -4.80
CA VAL A 337 -5.00 6.39 -4.14
C VAL A 337 -4.41 5.98 -2.80
N PRO A 338 -3.24 6.52 -2.43
CA PRO A 338 -2.60 6.16 -1.17
C PRO A 338 -3.31 6.83 0.01
N ILE A 339 -3.17 6.25 1.20
CA ILE A 339 -3.72 6.80 2.44
C ILE A 339 -2.69 7.75 3.06
N GLY A 340 -2.82 9.05 2.78
CA GLY A 340 -1.93 10.07 3.33
C GLY A 340 -2.51 10.75 4.58
N ASP A 341 -1.69 10.94 5.61
CA ASP A 341 -2.10 11.65 6.83
C ASP A 341 -2.34 13.14 6.53
N GLY A 342 -3.58 13.59 6.73
CA GLY A 342 -4.00 14.97 6.44
C GLY A 342 -4.01 15.34 4.95
N VAL A 343 -3.90 14.36 4.06
CA VAL A 343 -3.89 14.58 2.60
C VAL A 343 -5.31 14.72 2.09
N HIS A 344 -5.58 15.81 1.38
CA HIS A 344 -6.82 15.97 0.63
C HIS A 344 -6.75 15.15 -0.65
N ILE A 345 -7.78 14.33 -0.89
CA ILE A 345 -7.94 13.53 -2.10
C ILE A 345 -9.17 14.05 -2.85
N GLU A 346 -8.97 14.60 -4.04
CA GLU A 346 -10.10 15.06 -4.85
C GLU A 346 -10.99 13.86 -5.21
N GLY A 347 -12.29 13.99 -4.93
CA GLY A 347 -13.27 12.92 -5.13
C GLY A 347 -13.58 12.08 -3.88
N ILE A 348 -12.81 12.20 -2.80
CA ILE A 348 -13.11 11.56 -1.50
C ILE A 348 -13.23 12.65 -0.43
N ASP A 349 -14.41 12.80 0.16
CA ASP A 349 -14.69 13.86 1.15
C ASP A 349 -13.99 13.62 2.50
N ALA A 350 -13.78 12.37 2.86
CA ALA A 350 -13.10 11.99 4.09
C ALA A 350 -11.59 12.25 3.96
N VAL A 351 -10.98 12.69 5.06
CA VAL A 351 -9.53 12.88 5.16
C VAL A 351 -9.01 11.94 6.24
N ALA A 352 -8.04 11.10 5.89
CA ALA A 352 -7.38 10.28 6.89
C ALA A 352 -6.62 11.18 7.86
N THR A 353 -6.84 10.95 9.15
CA THR A 353 -6.03 11.55 10.21
C THR A 353 -5.49 10.41 11.05
N THR A 354 -4.20 10.14 10.96
CA THR A 354 -3.56 9.25 11.92
C THR A 354 -3.37 10.01 13.22
N SER A 355 -4.11 9.61 14.26
CA SER A 355 -3.71 9.96 15.62
C SER A 355 -2.52 9.09 15.98
N HIS A 356 -1.32 9.42 15.49
CA HIS A 356 -0.13 8.90 16.12
C HIS A 356 -0.13 9.47 17.54
N GLN A 357 -0.68 8.71 18.50
CA GLN A 357 -0.71 9.12 19.89
C GLN A 357 0.74 9.28 20.31
N GLY A 358 1.20 10.53 20.40
CA GLY A 358 2.56 10.88 20.81
C GLY A 358 2.83 10.61 22.29
N ASP A 359 2.27 9.52 22.84
CA ASP A 359 2.29 9.18 24.25
C ASP A 359 3.47 8.26 24.61
N CYS A 360 4.26 7.80 23.63
CA CYS A 360 5.37 6.88 23.89
C CYS A 360 6.71 7.55 24.26
N ASP A 361 6.77 8.88 24.42
CA ASP A 361 8.01 9.64 24.71
C ASP A 361 9.19 9.22 23.79
N CYS A 362 8.88 8.87 22.54
CA CYS A 362 9.87 8.40 21.57
C CYS A 362 10.38 9.57 20.72
N PRO A 363 11.71 9.79 20.61
CA PRO A 363 12.27 10.87 19.81
C PRO A 363 11.98 10.69 18.31
N ILE A 364 11.74 9.47 17.82
CA ILE A 364 11.39 9.20 16.42
C ILE A 364 9.94 9.62 16.16
N CYS A 365 9.01 9.29 17.04
CA CYS A 365 7.61 9.74 16.96
C CYS A 365 7.52 11.27 16.97
N ALA A 366 8.36 11.94 17.77
CA ALA A 366 8.46 13.40 17.75
C ALA A 366 9.10 13.97 16.48
N LEU A 367 9.93 13.21 15.75
CA LEU A 367 10.41 13.61 14.42
C LEU A 367 9.31 13.49 13.37
N MET A 368 8.54 12.40 13.43
CA MET A 368 7.41 12.17 12.52
C MET A 368 6.33 13.25 12.72
N ALA A 369 5.93 13.51 13.96
CA ALA A 369 4.96 14.56 14.29
C ALA A 369 5.43 15.98 13.90
N ASP A 370 6.74 16.20 13.82
CA ASP A 370 7.31 17.48 13.37
C ASP A 370 7.36 17.62 11.84
N GLY A 371 6.89 16.62 11.10
CA GLY A 371 6.88 16.61 9.63
C GLY A 371 8.26 16.45 8.99
N MET A 372 9.26 15.92 9.71
CA MET A 372 10.62 15.79 9.18
C MET A 372 10.68 14.92 7.91
N PHE A 373 9.79 13.94 7.80
CA PHE A 373 9.75 12.99 6.68
C PHE A 373 8.82 13.43 5.54
N GLY A 374 8.30 14.67 5.60
CA GLY A 374 7.26 15.11 4.68
C GLY A 374 5.92 14.44 4.96
N THR A 375 5.07 14.41 3.95
CA THR A 375 3.78 13.71 3.99
C THR A 375 4.02 12.23 4.22
N SER A 376 3.35 11.66 5.22
CA SER A 376 3.43 10.24 5.52
C SER A 376 2.25 9.51 4.88
N PHE A 377 2.55 8.38 4.24
CA PHE A 377 1.54 7.47 3.69
C PHE A 377 1.50 6.20 4.53
N SER A 378 0.28 5.76 4.85
CA SER A 378 0.03 4.50 5.54
C SER A 378 -0.20 3.40 4.52
N SER A 379 0.32 2.20 4.81
CA SER A 379 0.08 0.99 4.03
C SER A 379 -0.10 -0.18 4.97
N ILE A 380 -0.98 -1.10 4.61
CA ILE A 380 -1.21 -2.37 5.29
C ILE A 380 -0.51 -3.45 4.46
N ASP A 381 0.54 -4.07 5.02
CA ASP A 381 1.45 -4.97 4.30
C ASP A 381 1.08 -6.46 4.40
N GLY A 382 0.12 -6.81 5.26
CA GLY A 382 -0.36 -8.18 5.43
C GLY A 382 0.62 -9.11 6.15
N HIS A 383 1.69 -8.59 6.77
CA HIS A 383 2.70 -9.43 7.42
C HIS A 383 2.11 -10.40 8.47
N HIS A 384 1.07 -9.98 9.18
CA HIS A 384 0.40 -10.82 10.17
C HIS A 384 -0.33 -12.01 9.58
N LEU A 385 -0.67 -11.98 8.28
CA LEU A 385 -1.35 -13.07 7.57
C LEU A 385 -0.41 -14.26 7.34
N GLU A 386 0.88 -13.97 7.13
CA GLU A 386 1.91 -15.00 6.90
C GLU A 386 2.30 -15.73 8.21
N LEU A 387 1.90 -15.21 9.38
CA LEU A 387 2.17 -15.84 10.68
C LEU A 387 1.41 -17.16 10.90
N ASP A 388 0.35 -17.39 10.11
CA ASP A 388 -0.45 -18.61 10.17
C ASP A 388 0.19 -19.80 9.42
N ASP A 389 1.23 -19.57 8.61
CA ASP A 389 1.93 -20.59 7.78
C ASP A 389 0.96 -21.43 6.93
N GLU A 390 -0.02 -20.76 6.32
CA GLU A 390 -1.12 -21.39 5.60
C GLU A 390 -1.41 -20.64 4.30
N PHE A 391 -1.32 -21.33 3.16
CA PHE A 391 -1.61 -20.78 1.83
C PHE A 391 -2.97 -20.06 1.74
N ALA A 392 -3.97 -20.53 2.51
CA ALA A 392 -5.30 -19.93 2.53
C ALA A 392 -5.28 -18.43 2.88
N PHE A 393 -4.30 -17.97 3.66
CA PHE A 393 -4.16 -16.57 4.09
C PHE A 393 -3.02 -15.82 3.41
N SER A 394 -2.24 -16.50 2.57
CA SER A 394 -1.12 -15.86 1.90
C SER A 394 -1.56 -14.82 0.86
N MET A 395 -0.72 -13.81 0.67
CA MET A 395 -0.88 -12.80 -0.38
C MET A 395 -0.61 -13.34 -1.80
N HIS A 396 0.05 -14.50 -1.94
CA HIS A 396 0.34 -15.11 -3.24
C HIS A 396 -0.91 -15.64 -3.94
N GLU A 397 -1.01 -15.47 -5.25
CA GLU A 397 -2.16 -16.01 -5.98
C GLU A 397 -2.13 -17.54 -6.03
N SER A 398 -0.96 -18.11 -6.31
CA SER A 398 -0.78 -19.55 -6.47
C SER A 398 -0.09 -20.21 -5.28
N GLN A 399 -0.40 -21.49 -5.08
CA GLN A 399 0.24 -22.30 -4.04
C GLN A 399 1.72 -22.53 -4.34
N GLU A 400 2.09 -22.62 -5.62
CA GLU A 400 3.48 -22.80 -6.05
C GLU A 400 4.36 -21.61 -5.66
N GLU A 401 3.90 -20.38 -5.94
CA GLU A 401 4.61 -19.15 -5.54
C GLU A 401 4.80 -19.07 -4.02
N TRP A 402 3.76 -19.40 -3.26
CA TRP A 402 3.84 -19.44 -1.80
C TRP A 402 4.85 -20.48 -1.30
N GLU A 403 4.79 -21.71 -1.81
CA GLU A 403 5.71 -22.79 -1.42
C GLU A 403 7.18 -22.45 -1.73
N ASP A 404 7.44 -21.82 -2.88
CA ASP A 404 8.77 -21.35 -3.28
C ASP A 404 9.30 -20.24 -2.34
N GLU A 405 8.44 -19.31 -1.93
CA GLU A 405 8.81 -18.26 -0.98
C GLU A 405 9.08 -18.85 0.41
N GLN A 406 8.23 -19.75 0.90
CA GLN A 406 8.45 -20.44 2.18
C GLN A 406 9.77 -21.21 2.18
N GLY A 407 10.10 -21.89 1.08
CA GLY A 407 11.39 -22.54 0.91
C GLY A 407 12.57 -21.56 0.99
N SER A 408 12.42 -20.38 0.38
CA SER A 408 13.43 -19.31 0.42
C SER A 408 13.62 -18.73 1.82
N TYR A 409 12.53 -18.52 2.57
CA TYR A 409 12.59 -18.07 3.97
C TYR A 409 13.30 -19.08 4.87
N GLN A 410 13.01 -20.37 4.72
CA GLN A 410 13.69 -21.43 5.49
C GLN A 410 15.21 -21.44 5.24
N ILE A 411 15.64 -21.24 3.99
CA ILE A 411 17.07 -21.15 3.64
C ILE A 411 17.70 -19.88 4.25
N PHE A 412 17.02 -18.74 4.16
CA PHE A 412 17.48 -17.49 4.73
C PHE A 412 17.63 -17.59 6.26
N GLU A 413 16.62 -18.12 6.95
CA GLU A 413 16.63 -18.31 8.40
C GLU A 413 17.78 -19.23 8.82
N ALA A 414 17.97 -20.37 8.14
CA ALA A 414 19.09 -21.26 8.38
C ALA A 414 20.44 -20.56 8.22
N THR A 415 20.57 -19.67 7.22
CA THR A 415 21.78 -18.88 6.97
C THR A 415 22.04 -17.86 8.08
N ILE A 416 21.02 -17.10 8.49
CA ILE A 416 21.12 -16.13 9.58
C ILE A 416 21.49 -16.82 10.90
N ASN A 417 20.81 -17.92 11.23
CA ASN A 417 21.08 -18.70 12.43
C ASN A 417 22.53 -19.24 12.46
N ALA A 418 23.06 -19.69 11.31
CA ALA A 418 24.45 -20.11 11.19
C ALA A 418 25.44 -18.94 11.39
N GLN A 419 25.15 -17.77 10.79
CA GLN A 419 25.98 -16.57 10.94
C GLN A 419 25.96 -16.03 12.38
N GLU A 420 24.80 -16.02 13.04
CA GLU A 420 24.68 -15.63 14.44
C GLU A 420 25.47 -16.57 15.35
N SER A 421 25.36 -17.88 15.12
CA SER A 421 26.09 -18.89 15.88
C SER A 421 27.61 -18.67 15.74
N HIS A 422 28.08 -18.47 14.51
CA HIS A 422 29.49 -18.15 14.25
C HIS A 422 29.93 -16.82 14.90
N ARG A 423 29.09 -15.78 14.88
CA ARG A 423 29.38 -14.50 15.56
C ARG A 423 29.45 -14.69 17.07
N LYS A 424 28.53 -15.43 17.69
CA LYS A 424 28.52 -15.74 19.12
C LYS A 424 29.78 -16.53 19.52
N GLU A 425 30.25 -17.43 18.67
CA GLU A 425 31.48 -18.22 18.89
C GLU A 425 32.78 -17.41 18.71
N THR A 426 32.79 -16.41 17.83
CA THR A 426 34.00 -15.65 17.47
C THR A 426 34.11 -14.27 18.14
N ALA A 427 33.05 -13.78 18.78
CA ALA A 427 33.03 -12.48 19.44
C ALA A 427 33.99 -12.43 20.64
N LYS A 428 35.12 -11.74 20.47
CA LYS A 428 35.91 -11.22 21.59
C LYS A 428 35.31 -9.86 22.00
N PRO A 429 34.97 -9.64 23.28
CA PRO A 429 34.47 -8.35 23.73
C PRO A 429 35.59 -7.31 23.59
N ASP A 430 35.46 -6.40 22.61
CA ASP A 430 36.25 -5.18 22.54
C ASP A 430 35.56 -4.10 23.38
N PRO A 431 36.11 -3.74 24.55
CA PRO A 431 35.53 -2.72 25.43
C PRO A 431 35.58 -1.30 24.84
N LEU A 432 36.28 -1.10 23.72
CA LEU A 432 36.38 0.19 23.01
C LEU A 432 35.55 0.21 21.71
N ALA A 433 34.92 -0.90 21.34
CA ALA A 433 34.02 -0.91 20.19
C ALA A 433 32.81 0.00 20.49
N SER A 434 32.53 0.90 19.54
CA SER A 434 31.32 1.72 19.61
C SER A 434 30.11 0.81 19.73
N VAL A 435 29.13 1.22 20.55
CA VAL A 435 27.86 0.48 20.66
C VAL A 435 27.05 0.58 19.36
N TRP A 436 27.39 1.51 18.47
CA TRP A 436 26.65 1.84 17.24
C TRP A 436 27.49 1.74 15.96
N THR A 437 28.21 0.64 15.76
CA THR A 437 29.07 0.44 14.59
C THR A 437 28.32 0.53 13.25
N GLY A 438 27.06 0.11 13.18
CA GLY A 438 26.22 0.19 11.97
C GLY A 438 25.63 1.59 11.68
N ILE A 439 25.37 2.41 12.70
CA ILE A 439 24.69 3.71 12.56
C ILE A 439 25.67 4.84 12.19
N ARG A 440 26.97 4.62 12.39
CA ARG A 440 28.04 5.60 12.10
C ARG A 440 28.47 5.67 10.64
N ASP A 441 27.74 5.05 9.71
CA ASP A 441 27.97 5.27 8.28
C ASP A 441 27.99 6.79 8.00
N PRO A 442 29.10 7.34 7.45
CA PRO A 442 29.22 8.77 7.23
C PRO A 442 28.29 9.28 6.12
N ARG A 443 27.71 8.41 5.29
CA ARG A 443 26.77 8.80 4.23
C ARG A 443 25.50 9.41 4.85
N ALA A 444 25.04 10.52 4.28
CA ALA A 444 23.74 11.08 4.64
C ALA A 444 22.64 10.07 4.28
N ILE A 445 21.58 10.03 5.08
CA ILE A 445 20.37 9.31 4.70
C ILE A 445 19.59 10.25 3.75
N PRO A 446 19.04 9.77 2.63
CA PRO A 446 18.14 10.57 1.80
C PRO A 446 17.05 11.22 2.66
N GLY A 447 16.82 12.53 2.49
CA GLY A 447 15.87 13.29 3.33
C GLY A 447 16.38 13.72 4.71
N ASP A 448 17.54 13.24 5.18
CA ASP A 448 18.16 13.66 6.44
C ASP A 448 19.63 14.10 6.26
N PRO A 449 19.88 15.23 5.58
CA PRO A 449 21.23 15.73 5.32
C PRO A 449 21.98 16.14 6.61
N LEU A 450 21.26 16.35 7.72
CA LEU A 450 21.81 16.76 9.00
C LEU A 450 22.07 15.59 9.97
N GLY A 451 21.69 14.36 9.58
CA GLY A 451 21.88 13.15 10.38
C GLY A 451 21.03 13.10 11.65
N HIS A 452 19.92 13.85 11.71
CA HIS A 452 19.02 13.90 12.85
C HIS A 452 18.30 12.57 13.10
N LEU A 453 17.99 11.80 12.05
CA LEU A 453 17.38 10.48 12.17
C LEU A 453 18.32 9.50 12.86
N LYS A 454 19.59 9.47 12.43
CA LYS A 454 20.64 8.65 13.07
C LYS A 454 20.79 9.00 14.53
N MET A 455 20.77 10.29 14.88
CA MET A 455 20.80 10.73 16.27
C MET A 455 19.54 10.32 17.03
N ALA A 456 18.36 10.35 16.42
CA ALA A 456 17.13 9.94 17.08
C ALA A 456 17.12 8.45 17.43
N PHE A 457 17.64 7.56 16.57
CA PHE A 457 17.84 6.14 16.92
C PHE A 457 18.76 5.98 18.13
N MET A 458 19.88 6.72 18.18
CA MET A 458 20.78 6.69 19.34
C MET A 458 20.11 7.20 20.61
N VAL A 459 19.27 8.24 20.51
CA VAL A 459 18.48 8.76 21.64
C VAL A 459 17.41 7.75 22.07
N ALA A 460 16.72 7.11 21.13
CA ALA A 460 15.68 6.11 21.40
C ALA A 460 16.26 4.91 22.18
N GLU A 461 17.47 4.45 21.84
CA GLU A 461 18.12 3.38 22.60
C GLU A 461 18.48 3.83 24.03
N ILE A 462 18.93 5.08 24.22
CA ILE A 462 19.14 5.62 25.57
C ILE A 462 17.82 5.68 26.34
N VAL A 463 16.72 6.06 25.70
CA VAL A 463 15.37 6.09 26.30
C VAL A 463 14.92 4.69 26.69
N SER A 464 15.09 3.68 25.83
CA SER A 464 14.77 2.28 26.13
C SER A 464 15.50 1.77 27.37
N VAL A 465 16.81 2.04 27.49
CA VAL A 465 17.59 1.68 28.70
C VAL A 465 17.06 2.39 29.95
N LEU A 466 16.57 3.63 29.84
CA LEU A 466 15.96 4.36 30.96
C LEU A 466 14.57 3.82 31.33
N GLN A 467 13.78 3.38 30.35
CA GLN A 467 12.43 2.82 30.55
C GLN A 467 12.48 1.46 31.27
N ASP A 468 13.41 0.58 30.87
CA ASP A 468 13.60 -0.76 31.45
C ASP A 468 13.91 -0.74 32.96
N ARG A 469 14.34 0.41 33.49
CA ARG A 469 14.76 0.56 34.90
C ARG A 469 13.78 1.36 35.77
N GLY A 470 12.57 1.61 35.28
CA GLY A 470 11.41 2.08 36.06
C GLY A 470 11.27 3.59 36.20
N ASN A 471 10.12 4.12 35.72
CA ASN A 471 9.54 5.45 35.90
C ASN A 471 10.51 6.65 35.95
N ARG A 472 11.41 6.74 34.97
CA ARG A 472 12.38 7.85 34.78
C ARG A 472 11.86 8.94 33.84
N GLN A 473 10.55 9.19 33.87
CA GLN A 473 9.87 10.03 32.87
C GLN A 473 10.48 11.44 32.76
N THR A 474 10.91 12.03 33.86
CA THR A 474 11.54 13.36 33.85
C THR A 474 12.88 13.37 33.10
N GLU A 475 13.69 12.31 33.24
CA GLU A 475 14.98 12.21 32.55
C GLU A 475 14.79 11.99 31.05
N ILE A 476 13.81 11.15 30.69
CA ILE A 476 13.40 10.90 29.30
C ILE A 476 12.88 12.19 28.65
N LYS A 477 11.97 12.90 29.33
CA LYS A 477 11.44 14.20 28.87
C LYS A 477 12.53 15.25 28.70
N ASP A 478 13.45 15.35 29.65
CA ASP A 478 14.59 16.28 29.56
C ASP A 478 15.50 15.96 28.36
N LEU A 479 15.77 14.67 28.12
CA LEU A 479 16.58 14.21 27.00
C LEU A 479 15.91 14.51 25.66
N ASN A 480 14.65 14.10 25.49
CA ASN A 480 13.86 14.35 24.28
C ASN A 480 13.71 15.85 24.02
N TYR A 481 13.44 16.66 25.05
CA TYR A 481 13.35 18.10 24.92
C TYR A 481 14.69 18.72 24.49
N ALA A 482 15.80 18.30 25.09
CA ALA A 482 17.12 18.81 24.71
C ALA A 482 17.50 18.42 23.28
N PHE A 483 17.14 17.22 22.83
CA PHE A 483 17.31 16.78 21.45
C PHE A 483 16.43 17.56 20.47
N ALA A 484 15.15 17.75 20.77
CA ALA A 484 14.23 18.53 19.94
C ALA A 484 14.69 19.99 19.79
N VAL A 485 15.13 20.62 20.89
CA VAL A 485 15.69 21.98 20.87
C VAL A 485 16.98 22.04 20.03
N TYR A 486 17.85 21.03 20.12
CA TYR A 486 19.04 20.95 19.28
C TYR A 486 18.69 20.88 17.79
N ARG A 487 17.77 19.99 17.41
CA ARG A 487 17.38 19.78 16.02
C ARG A 487 16.73 21.01 15.39
N ARG A 488 15.86 21.71 16.14
CA ARG A 488 15.14 22.89 15.63
C ARG A 488 15.99 24.16 15.65
N ALA A 489 17.18 24.14 16.26
CA ALA A 489 18.02 25.32 16.38
C ALA A 489 18.71 25.68 15.06
N LYS A 490 18.41 26.85 14.53
CA LYS A 490 19.12 27.43 13.38
C LYS A 490 20.46 28.06 13.83
N PRO A 491 21.46 28.20 12.94
CA PRO A 491 22.60 29.08 13.22
C PRO A 491 22.07 30.50 13.56
N PRO A 492 22.48 31.16 14.67
CA PRO A 492 23.62 30.89 15.57
C PRO A 492 23.31 30.09 16.84
N GLU A 493 22.07 29.71 17.09
CA GLU A 493 21.61 29.08 18.34
C GLU A 493 22.03 27.62 18.48
N ALA A 494 22.33 26.95 17.36
CA ALA A 494 22.75 25.56 17.29
C ALA A 494 23.89 25.22 18.28
N LYS A 495 24.89 26.10 18.42
CA LYS A 495 26.02 25.89 19.33
C LYS A 495 25.59 25.86 20.81
N LYS A 496 24.62 26.70 21.18
CA LYS A 496 24.07 26.75 22.55
C LYS A 496 23.18 25.54 22.82
N ALA A 497 22.33 25.18 21.85
CA ALA A 497 21.46 24.02 21.94
C ALA A 497 22.26 22.71 22.05
N LYS A 498 23.29 22.54 21.22
CA LYS A 498 24.25 21.43 21.31
C LYS A 498 24.88 21.31 22.69
N LYS A 499 25.39 22.42 23.24
CA LYS A 499 26.00 22.43 24.57
C LYS A 499 25.01 22.01 25.66
N LYS A 500 23.74 22.41 25.53
CA LYS A 500 22.67 21.97 26.45
C LYS A 500 22.41 20.48 26.31
N PHE A 501 22.34 19.95 25.09
CA PHE A 501 22.12 18.54 24.84
C PHE A 501 23.28 17.67 25.39
N LYS A 502 24.54 18.04 25.14
CA LYS A 502 25.71 17.34 25.71
C LYS A 502 25.68 17.29 27.24
N ARG A 503 25.29 18.39 27.90
CA ARG A 503 25.17 18.41 29.37
C ARG A 503 24.14 17.44 29.92
N ILE A 504 23.02 17.23 29.20
CA ILE A 504 22.02 16.25 29.59
C ILE A 504 22.61 14.83 29.47
N LEU A 505 23.30 14.54 28.37
CA LEU A 505 23.99 13.25 28.18
C LEU A 505 25.06 13.00 29.26
N GLU A 506 25.86 14.00 29.61
CA GLU A 506 26.84 13.92 30.72
C GLU A 506 26.17 13.65 32.07
N ARG A 507 25.04 14.31 32.35
CA ARG A 507 24.26 14.11 33.58
C ARG A 507 23.69 12.69 33.66
N LEU A 508 23.16 12.17 32.53
CA LEU A 508 22.66 10.80 32.44
C LEU A 508 23.78 9.79 32.63
N ALA A 509 24.91 9.93 31.93
CA ALA A 509 26.09 9.06 32.09
C ALA A 509 26.63 9.02 33.53
N LYS A 510 26.57 10.16 34.24
CA LYS A 510 26.99 10.22 35.65
C LYS A 510 26.02 9.47 36.58
N SER A 511 24.73 9.50 36.27
CA SER A 511 23.69 8.89 37.10
C SER A 511 23.47 7.41 36.76
N HIS A 512 23.83 7.02 35.54
CA HIS A 512 23.58 5.69 34.95
C HIS A 512 24.86 5.17 34.25
N PRO A 513 25.70 4.40 34.95
CA PRO A 513 26.99 3.92 34.43
C PRO A 513 26.89 3.16 33.09
N GLU A 514 25.80 2.45 32.86
CA GLU A 514 25.50 1.73 31.61
C GLU A 514 25.31 2.64 30.39
N LEU A 515 25.01 3.92 30.60
CA LEU A 515 24.85 4.92 29.53
C LEU A 515 26.15 5.66 29.21
N VAL A 516 27.25 5.41 29.92
CA VAL A 516 28.52 6.15 29.73
C VAL A 516 29.03 6.02 28.29
N SER A 517 29.12 4.80 27.78
CA SER A 517 29.62 4.55 26.41
C SER A 517 28.70 5.18 25.35
N ARG A 518 27.39 4.93 25.43
CA ARG A 518 26.36 5.50 24.55
C ARG A 518 26.37 7.03 24.55
N SER A 519 26.40 7.63 25.73
CA SER A 519 26.42 9.09 25.89
C SER A 519 27.69 9.70 25.31
N ALA A 520 28.85 9.06 25.47
CA ALA A 520 30.11 9.53 24.90
C ALA A 520 30.12 9.40 23.36
N ASP A 521 29.58 8.31 22.83
CA ASP A 521 29.50 8.07 21.40
C ASP A 521 28.58 9.07 20.69
N LEU A 522 27.43 9.40 21.27
CA LEU A 522 26.47 10.36 20.72
C LEU A 522 27.03 11.78 20.80
N GLN A 523 27.73 12.11 21.88
CA GLN A 523 28.46 13.38 22.00
C GLN A 523 29.54 13.53 20.93
N SER A 524 30.28 12.46 20.63
CA SER A 524 31.29 12.45 19.57
C SER A 524 30.64 12.64 18.20
N TYR A 525 29.49 12.00 17.97
CA TYR A 525 28.72 12.16 16.73
C TYR A 525 28.19 13.60 16.55
N LEU A 526 27.68 14.23 17.62
CA LEU A 526 27.29 15.65 17.63
C LEU A 526 28.47 16.60 17.33
N ASP A 527 29.67 16.23 17.77
CA ASP A 527 30.90 16.97 17.47
C ASP A 527 31.29 16.87 16.01
N GLU A 528 31.17 15.69 15.41
CA GLU A 528 31.48 15.47 14.01
C GLU A 528 30.45 16.11 13.07
N ALA A 529 29.15 16.01 13.37
CA ALA A 529 28.09 16.63 12.58
C ALA A 529 28.25 18.16 12.44
N HIS A 530 28.83 18.82 13.45
CA HIS A 530 29.12 20.26 13.42
C HIS A 530 30.43 20.64 12.71
N ARG A 531 31.31 19.66 12.43
CA ARG A 531 32.55 19.89 11.68
C ARG A 531 32.35 19.75 10.18
N ARG A 532 31.33 19.00 9.76
CA ARG A 532 31.00 18.83 8.35
C ARG A 532 30.44 20.14 7.79
N PRO A 533 30.93 20.63 6.65
CA PRO A 533 30.25 21.71 5.93
C PRO A 533 28.83 21.25 5.59
N LEU A 534 27.84 22.14 5.76
CA LEU A 534 26.49 21.86 5.28
C LEU A 534 26.59 21.54 3.78
N PRO A 535 25.96 20.45 3.29
CA PRO A 535 25.82 20.26 1.86
C PRO A 535 25.11 21.51 1.29
N LEU A 536 25.68 22.08 0.22
CA LEU A 536 25.11 23.20 -0.52
C LEU A 536 23.79 22.80 -1.17
#